data_AF-A0A3R9WT97-F1
#
_entry.id   AF-A0A3R9WT97-F1
#
_cell.length_a   1.000
_cell.length_b   1.000
_cell.length_c   1.000
_cell.angle_alpha   90.00
_cell.angle_beta   90.00
_cell.angle_gamma   90.00
#
_symmetry.space_group_name_H-M   'P 1'
#
loop_
_entity.id
_entity.type
_entity.pdbx_description
1 polymer ?
#
loop_
_entity_poly.entity_id
_entity_poly.type
_entity_poly.pdbx_seq_one_letter_code
_entity_poly.pdbx_strand_id
1 'polypeptide(L)'
;MAESTRARLWRYSRDGDDPNELTLIVETANGPYVRRIRPALPLPLDVDHGPGAEQAAHQAAAMWGLPDFVFQQAEHARKGSGQRELGDRLLVAGRRGAVVQVKARTVAPKSDVEEIGWIQKVAAKAVRQAKGTVRQLRLKPADMVNGRGRTLGIDGNEIEWIAVFLLDHPDVPKQMVPSWEDPGMPSIALTRRDWDFLFNQLRSTTAVLDYLFRVAAEPAIALGDEPVRYYEFAAADEAAPPTTVDADLVGPGGVLHSTPLLPQEPVGGAGIRAHRVIRLVLEDVSTSPLPAHASEADRHTFLSDLDSLPVGVREEWGQLLLDMLSDVVQTPEEETKWRIRRQLNAETTRHAIYACATRFNETVQSGFSGYVRLRHHEVSGRTGRPEELVTIGVMLTPNTTGARPWDTTMVRTYGESDLTEEEFEVLGRLWNRAPAG
;
A
#
# COMPACT_ATOMS: atom_id res chain seq x y z
N MET A 1 -21.39 29.57 26.46
CA MET A 1 -22.15 29.43 25.20
C MET A 1 -21.50 30.28 24.14
N ALA A 2 -20.74 29.63 23.26
CA ALA A 2 -20.38 30.08 21.92
C ALA A 2 -19.96 28.80 21.20
N GLU A 3 -20.95 28.11 20.63
CA GLU A 3 -20.72 27.03 19.66
C GLU A 3 -20.03 27.67 18.45
N SER A 4 -18.72 27.49 18.36
CA SER A 4 -17.97 27.84 17.15
C SER A 4 -18.50 26.95 16.03
N THR A 5 -19.39 27.51 15.22
CA THR A 5 -19.86 26.91 13.98
C THR A 5 -18.65 26.82 13.05
N ARG A 6 -17.88 25.73 13.11
CA ARG A 6 -16.95 25.39 12.02
C ARG A 6 -17.80 25.36 10.75
N ALA A 7 -17.56 26.32 9.86
CA ALA A 7 -18.16 26.28 8.52
C ALA A 7 -17.90 24.88 7.96
N ARG A 8 -18.98 24.17 7.57
CA ARG A 8 -18.86 22.83 7.02
C ARG A 8 -18.02 22.94 5.75
N LEU A 9 -16.77 22.49 5.84
CA LEU A 9 -15.84 22.38 4.71
C LEU A 9 -16.32 21.35 3.67
N TRP A 10 -17.41 20.62 3.98
CA TRP A 10 -17.88 19.51 3.18
C TRP A 10 -19.39 19.39 3.17
N ARG A 11 -19.94 18.95 2.03
CA ARG A 11 -21.33 18.49 1.94
C ARG A 11 -21.47 17.34 0.95
N TYR A 12 -22.34 16.39 1.29
CA TYR A 12 -22.80 15.40 0.32
C TYR A 12 -23.89 16.00 -0.55
N SER A 13 -23.79 15.79 -1.86
CA SER A 13 -24.86 16.01 -2.82
C SER A 13 -25.20 14.70 -3.53
N ARG A 14 -26.47 14.54 -3.90
CA ARG A 14 -26.96 13.45 -4.76
C ARG A 14 -27.34 14.06 -6.11
N ASP A 15 -26.34 14.45 -6.89
CA ASP A 15 -26.54 15.13 -8.19
C ASP A 15 -26.27 14.21 -9.40
N GLY A 16 -26.58 12.91 -9.29
CA GLY A 16 -26.35 11.92 -10.37
C GLY A 16 -27.57 11.03 -10.64
N ASP A 17 -27.59 10.40 -11.82
CA ASP A 17 -28.64 9.45 -12.24
C ASP A 17 -28.63 8.15 -11.40
N ASP A 18 -27.54 7.84 -10.69
CA ASP A 18 -27.44 6.70 -9.77
C ASP A 18 -27.72 7.15 -8.31
N PRO A 19 -28.81 6.69 -7.68
CA PRO A 19 -29.17 7.06 -6.31
C PRO A 19 -28.15 6.57 -5.25
N ASN A 20 -27.20 5.70 -5.62
CA ASN A 20 -26.18 5.15 -4.73
C ASN A 20 -24.81 5.86 -4.85
N GLU A 21 -24.65 6.76 -5.82
CA GLU A 21 -23.43 7.56 -5.97
C GLU A 21 -23.48 8.78 -5.02
N LEU A 22 -22.43 8.96 -4.22
CA LEU A 22 -22.33 10.11 -3.32
C LEU A 22 -21.37 11.14 -3.93
N THR A 23 -21.79 12.40 -4.02
CA THR A 23 -20.88 13.49 -4.39
C THR A 23 -20.45 14.22 -3.15
N LEU A 24 -19.16 14.15 -2.80
CA LEU A 24 -18.55 14.96 -1.77
C LEU A 24 -18.07 16.27 -2.40
N ILE A 25 -18.59 17.39 -1.93
CA ILE A 25 -18.09 18.73 -2.24
C ILE A 25 -17.17 19.14 -1.11
N VAL A 26 -15.95 19.51 -1.46
CA VAL A 26 -14.83 19.87 -0.58
C VAL A 26 -14.53 21.36 -0.79
N GLU A 27 -14.67 22.19 0.21
CA GLU A 27 -14.29 23.61 0.08
C GLU A 27 -12.78 23.75 0.34
N THR A 28 -12.02 24.16 -0.68
CA THR A 28 -10.57 24.43 -0.57
C THR A 28 -10.27 25.92 -0.77
N ALA A 29 -9.06 26.36 -0.41
CA ALA A 29 -8.56 27.70 -0.72
C ALA A 29 -8.54 28.00 -2.24
N ASN A 30 -8.47 26.96 -3.08
CA ASN A 30 -8.46 27.06 -4.54
C ASN A 30 -9.86 26.92 -5.15
N GLY A 31 -10.91 26.87 -4.33
CA GLY A 31 -12.31 26.73 -4.74
C GLY A 31 -12.93 25.37 -4.38
N PRO A 32 -14.23 25.18 -4.67
CA PRO A 32 -14.93 23.94 -4.37
C PRO A 32 -14.42 22.82 -5.27
N TYR A 33 -14.01 21.76 -4.60
CA TYR A 33 -13.41 20.57 -5.17
C TYR A 33 -14.45 19.42 -5.09
N VAL A 34 -14.86 18.87 -6.23
CA VAL A 34 -15.99 17.92 -6.31
C VAL A 34 -15.48 16.49 -6.50
N ARG A 35 -15.93 15.57 -5.66
CA ARG A 35 -15.54 14.16 -5.70
C ARG A 35 -16.71 13.23 -5.70
N ARG A 36 -16.70 12.29 -6.65
CA ARG A 36 -17.67 11.20 -6.71
C ARG A 36 -17.12 10.00 -5.95
N ILE A 37 -17.83 9.63 -4.89
CA ILE A 37 -17.61 8.41 -4.12
C ILE A 37 -18.54 7.35 -4.71
N ARG A 38 -17.94 6.38 -5.39
CA ARG A 38 -18.67 5.30 -6.04
C ARG A 38 -19.36 4.40 -5.01
N PRO A 39 -20.45 3.72 -5.38
CA PRO A 39 -20.96 2.59 -4.62
C PRO A 39 -19.86 1.54 -4.41
N ALA A 40 -20.01 0.74 -3.36
CA ALA A 40 -19.15 -0.40 -3.13
C ALA A 40 -19.28 -1.41 -4.28
N LEU A 41 -18.21 -2.14 -4.60
CA LEU A 41 -18.14 -3.11 -5.71
C LEU A 41 -19.34 -4.07 -5.69
N PRO A 42 -19.85 -4.52 -6.84
CA PRO A 42 -20.94 -5.49 -6.84
C PRO A 42 -20.51 -6.78 -6.14
N LEU A 43 -21.46 -7.42 -5.48
CA LEU A 43 -21.25 -8.76 -4.90
C LEU A 43 -21.15 -9.79 -6.03
N PRO A 44 -20.36 -10.87 -5.87
CA PRO A 44 -20.38 -12.00 -6.78
C PRO A 44 -21.80 -12.59 -6.91
N LEU A 45 -22.25 -12.86 -8.13
CA LEU A 45 -23.63 -13.28 -8.41
C LEU A 45 -23.96 -14.69 -7.87
N ASP A 46 -22.95 -15.56 -7.80
CA ASP A 46 -23.11 -16.98 -7.48
C ASP A 46 -22.76 -17.31 -6.02
N VAL A 47 -22.75 -16.31 -5.14
CA VAL A 47 -22.34 -16.46 -3.74
C VAL A 47 -23.38 -15.81 -2.82
N ASP A 48 -23.69 -16.47 -1.71
CA ASP A 48 -24.56 -15.90 -0.66
C ASP A 48 -24.05 -14.52 -0.22
N HIS A 49 -24.96 -13.61 0.12
CA HIS A 49 -24.64 -12.21 0.43
C HIS A 49 -23.51 -12.05 1.47
N GLY A 50 -23.53 -12.80 2.58
CA GLY A 50 -22.48 -12.73 3.61
C GLY A 50 -21.07 -13.05 3.07
N PRO A 51 -20.85 -14.29 2.57
CA PRO A 51 -19.59 -14.65 1.93
C PRO A 51 -19.24 -13.81 0.70
N GLY A 52 -20.24 -13.34 -0.05
CA GLY A 52 -20.08 -12.46 -1.20
C GLY A 52 -19.55 -11.08 -0.80
N ALA A 53 -20.03 -10.51 0.31
CA ALA A 53 -19.54 -9.25 0.87
C ALA A 53 -18.08 -9.38 1.35
N GLU A 54 -17.75 -10.50 1.98
CA GLU A 54 -16.35 -10.84 2.30
C GLU A 54 -15.50 -10.91 1.03
N GLN A 55 -15.93 -11.64 0.01
CA GLN A 55 -15.18 -11.76 -1.25
C GLN A 55 -14.99 -10.41 -1.94
N ALA A 56 -16.02 -9.57 -2.01
CA ALA A 56 -15.95 -8.25 -2.62
C ALA A 56 -14.96 -7.31 -1.90
N ALA A 57 -14.96 -7.28 -0.56
CA ALA A 57 -14.01 -6.47 0.21
C ALA A 57 -12.55 -6.87 -0.06
N HIS A 58 -12.28 -8.17 -0.20
CA HIS A 58 -10.94 -8.65 -0.55
C HIS A 58 -10.58 -8.42 -2.00
N GLN A 59 -11.55 -8.49 -2.90
CA GLN A 59 -11.35 -8.15 -4.29
C GLN A 59 -10.94 -6.68 -4.44
N ALA A 60 -11.54 -5.76 -3.68
CA ALA A 60 -11.12 -4.36 -3.65
C ALA A 60 -9.65 -4.21 -3.22
N ALA A 61 -9.26 -4.88 -2.13
CA ALA A 61 -7.88 -4.86 -1.63
C ALA A 61 -6.87 -5.48 -2.61
N ALA A 62 -7.23 -6.59 -3.25
CA ALA A 62 -6.38 -7.27 -4.23
C ALA A 62 -6.26 -6.49 -5.56
N MET A 63 -7.37 -5.93 -6.04
CA MET A 63 -7.44 -5.20 -7.30
C MET A 63 -6.62 -3.92 -7.25
N TRP A 64 -6.76 -3.13 -6.18
CA TRP A 64 -6.11 -1.83 -6.08
C TRP A 64 -4.80 -1.83 -5.28
N GLY A 65 -4.68 -2.69 -4.27
CA GLY A 65 -3.48 -2.81 -3.43
C GLY A 65 -2.47 -3.78 -4.06
N LEU A 66 -2.62 -5.08 -3.79
CA LEU A 66 -1.97 -6.20 -4.49
C LEU A 66 -2.54 -7.52 -3.92
N PRO A 67 -2.78 -8.57 -4.72
CA PRO A 67 -3.27 -9.84 -4.19
C PRO A 67 -2.30 -10.50 -3.19
N ASP A 68 -1.01 -10.21 -3.33
CA ASP A 68 0.07 -10.70 -2.47
C ASP A 68 -0.07 -10.32 -0.99
N PHE A 69 -0.80 -9.24 -0.69
CA PHE A 69 -1.00 -8.75 0.68
C PHE A 69 -2.30 -9.24 1.31
N VAL A 70 -3.15 -9.96 0.56
CA VAL A 70 -4.44 -10.47 1.04
C VAL A 70 -4.28 -11.93 1.40
N PHE A 71 -4.57 -12.33 2.64
CA PHE A 71 -4.31 -13.67 3.15
C PHE A 71 -5.56 -14.34 3.72
N GLN A 72 -5.58 -15.65 3.60
CA GLN A 72 -6.54 -16.55 4.23
C GLN A 72 -5.81 -17.77 4.82
N GLN A 73 -6.44 -18.49 5.76
CA GLN A 73 -5.81 -19.67 6.35
C GLN A 73 -5.61 -20.79 5.31
N ALA A 74 -4.47 -21.48 5.38
CA ALA A 74 -4.19 -22.63 4.53
C ALA A 74 -5.15 -23.80 4.82
N GLU A 75 -5.65 -24.47 3.76
CA GLU A 75 -6.61 -25.56 3.89
C GLU A 75 -6.10 -26.75 4.73
N HIS A 76 -4.78 -26.98 4.75
CA HIS A 76 -4.17 -28.13 5.44
C HIS A 76 -4.00 -27.90 6.95
N ALA A 77 -4.18 -26.68 7.44
CA ALA A 77 -4.29 -26.38 8.87
C ALA A 77 -5.66 -26.81 9.46
N ARG A 78 -6.61 -27.22 8.62
CA ARG A 78 -7.94 -27.72 8.99
C ARG A 78 -7.90 -29.17 9.49
N LYS A 79 -7.23 -29.44 10.62
CA LYS A 79 -7.34 -30.74 11.32
C LYS A 79 -8.42 -30.68 12.40
N GLY A 80 -9.62 -31.15 12.08
CA GLY A 80 -10.73 -31.37 13.03
C GLY A 80 -12.10 -31.42 12.34
N SER A 81 -12.95 -32.38 12.73
CA SER A 81 -14.24 -32.71 12.09
C SER A 81 -15.37 -31.69 12.26
N GLY A 82 -15.05 -30.43 12.55
CA GLY A 82 -15.99 -29.32 12.49
C GLY A 82 -15.57 -28.40 11.36
N GLN A 83 -16.30 -28.40 10.24
CA GLN A 83 -16.21 -27.38 9.20
C GLN A 83 -16.58 -26.01 9.78
N ARG A 84 -15.64 -25.37 10.48
CA ARG A 84 -15.68 -23.93 10.73
C ARG A 84 -14.60 -23.34 9.85
N GLU A 85 -15.02 -22.88 8.67
CA GLU A 85 -14.24 -21.94 7.90
C GLU A 85 -13.93 -20.76 8.82
N LEU A 86 -12.66 -20.61 9.18
CA LEU A 86 -12.18 -19.44 9.92
C LEU A 86 -12.29 -18.25 8.94
N GLY A 87 -13.42 -17.55 9.04
CA GLY A 87 -13.80 -16.38 8.24
C GLY A 87 -13.01 -15.10 8.58
N ASP A 88 -11.73 -15.26 8.91
CA ASP A 88 -10.85 -14.14 9.22
C ASP A 88 -9.85 -14.04 8.07
N ARG A 89 -9.97 -12.96 7.30
CA ARG A 89 -9.00 -12.64 6.26
C ARG A 89 -8.08 -11.55 6.76
N LEU A 90 -6.82 -11.66 6.40
CA LEU A 90 -5.78 -10.77 6.85
C LEU A 90 -5.33 -9.91 5.68
N LEU A 91 -5.05 -8.64 5.95
CA LEU A 91 -4.11 -7.89 5.14
C LEU A 91 -2.77 -7.87 5.85
N VAL A 92 -1.68 -8.16 5.15
CA VAL A 92 -0.33 -8.05 5.70
C VAL A 92 0.56 -7.41 4.66
N ALA A 93 1.15 -6.26 5.00
CA ALA A 93 2.19 -5.60 4.21
C ALA A 93 3.31 -5.15 5.15
N GLY A 94 4.47 -5.81 5.03
CA GLY A 94 5.62 -5.53 5.87
C GLY A 94 5.30 -5.81 7.34
N ARG A 95 5.54 -4.83 8.20
CA ARG A 95 5.33 -4.95 9.65
C ARG A 95 3.91 -4.60 10.10
N ARG A 96 3.01 -4.25 9.19
CA ARG A 96 1.63 -3.88 9.51
C ARG A 96 0.65 -4.89 8.96
N GLY A 97 -0.40 -5.16 9.73
CA GLY A 97 -1.45 -6.06 9.33
C GLY A 97 -2.81 -5.67 9.87
N ALA A 98 -3.85 -6.03 9.13
CA ALA A 98 -5.24 -5.86 9.53
C ALA A 98 -5.93 -7.22 9.60
N VAL A 99 -6.68 -7.47 10.67
CA VAL A 99 -7.65 -8.56 10.69
C VAL A 99 -9.00 -7.99 10.27
N VAL A 100 -9.47 -8.40 9.09
CA VAL A 100 -10.68 -7.84 8.48
C VAL A 100 -11.88 -8.74 8.80
N GLN A 101 -12.89 -8.16 9.42
CA GLN A 101 -14.12 -8.81 9.83
C GLN A 101 -15.31 -8.17 9.15
N VAL A 102 -15.82 -8.82 8.11
CA VAL A 102 -17.01 -8.34 7.42
C VAL A 102 -18.26 -8.86 8.12
N LYS A 103 -19.28 -8.01 8.23
CA LYS A 103 -20.64 -8.41 8.64
C LYS A 103 -21.62 -7.79 7.66
N ALA A 104 -22.32 -8.66 6.95
CA ALA A 104 -23.36 -8.27 6.01
C ALA A 104 -24.74 -8.35 6.65
N ARG A 105 -25.59 -7.39 6.31
CA ARG A 105 -27.01 -7.44 6.63
C ARG A 105 -27.75 -8.21 5.55
N THR A 106 -28.11 -9.45 5.85
CA THR A 106 -28.74 -10.38 4.88
C THR A 106 -30.27 -10.35 4.88
N VAL A 107 -30.89 -9.68 5.85
CA VAL A 107 -32.34 -9.51 5.93
C VAL A 107 -32.70 -8.04 5.79
N ALA A 108 -33.92 -7.75 5.36
CA ALA A 108 -34.41 -6.38 5.25
C ALA A 108 -34.13 -5.58 6.55
N PRO A 109 -33.62 -4.34 6.44
CA PRO A 109 -33.48 -3.45 7.58
C PRO A 109 -34.83 -3.27 8.30
N LYS A 110 -34.77 -3.17 9.61
CA LYS A 110 -35.90 -2.84 10.47
C LYS A 110 -35.83 -1.36 10.88
N SER A 111 -36.46 -1.02 12.01
CA SER A 111 -36.36 0.31 12.59
C SER A 111 -34.92 0.68 12.92
N ASP A 112 -34.58 1.98 12.83
CA ASP A 112 -33.24 2.50 13.16
C ASP A 112 -32.75 2.03 14.54
N VAL A 113 -33.64 1.97 15.54
CA VAL A 113 -33.29 1.50 16.89
C VAL A 113 -32.84 0.04 16.90
N GLU A 114 -33.56 -0.82 16.17
CA GLU A 114 -33.18 -2.23 16.04
C GLU A 114 -31.89 -2.40 15.24
N GLU A 115 -31.69 -1.60 14.18
CA GLU A 115 -30.47 -1.66 13.38
C GLU A 115 -29.25 -1.13 14.12
N ILE A 116 -29.37 -0.04 14.89
CA ILE A 116 -28.32 0.44 15.79
C ILE A 116 -27.90 -0.68 16.76
N GLY A 117 -28.87 -1.34 17.40
CA GLY A 117 -28.61 -2.45 18.31
C GLY A 117 -27.94 -3.64 17.62
N TRP A 118 -28.35 -3.96 16.39
CA TRP A 118 -27.73 -5.02 15.59
C TRP A 118 -26.30 -4.66 15.18
N ILE A 119 -26.06 -3.46 14.63
CA ILE A 119 -24.74 -2.97 14.22
C ILE A 119 -23.79 -3.01 15.41
N GLN A 120 -24.20 -2.46 16.55
CA GLN A 120 -23.42 -2.44 17.79
C GLN A 120 -23.04 -3.87 18.24
N LYS A 121 -23.99 -4.80 18.17
CA LYS A 121 -23.75 -6.21 18.52
C LYS A 121 -22.75 -6.87 17.56
N VAL A 122 -22.88 -6.66 16.25
CA VAL A 122 -21.99 -7.30 15.27
C VAL A 122 -20.60 -6.66 15.24
N ALA A 123 -20.49 -5.36 15.50
CA ALA A 123 -19.22 -4.64 15.65
C ALA A 123 -18.42 -5.19 16.83
N ALA A 124 -19.03 -5.26 18.02
CA ALA A 124 -18.37 -5.81 19.22
C ALA A 124 -18.03 -7.31 19.06
N LYS A 125 -18.79 -8.05 18.24
CA LYS A 125 -18.43 -9.44 17.89
C LYS A 125 -17.23 -9.47 16.95
N ALA A 126 -17.22 -8.67 15.88
CA ALA A 126 -16.15 -8.59 14.90
C ALA A 126 -14.81 -8.26 15.57
N VAL A 127 -14.75 -7.22 16.39
CA VAL A 127 -13.53 -6.80 17.09
C VAL A 127 -13.00 -7.90 18.03
N ARG A 128 -13.89 -8.60 18.76
CA ARG A 128 -13.49 -9.75 19.60
C ARG A 128 -12.95 -10.91 18.77
N GLN A 129 -13.53 -11.18 17.60
CA GLN A 129 -13.02 -12.21 16.68
C GLN A 129 -11.62 -11.84 16.20
N ALA A 130 -11.42 -10.62 15.71
CA ALA A 130 -10.12 -10.11 15.27
C ALA A 130 -9.03 -10.22 16.35
N LYS A 131 -9.34 -9.79 17.59
CA LYS A 131 -8.44 -9.96 18.75
C LYS A 131 -8.09 -11.44 18.98
N GLY A 132 -9.07 -12.33 18.83
CA GLY A 132 -8.87 -13.78 18.93
C GLY A 132 -7.88 -14.30 17.90
N THR A 133 -8.01 -13.86 16.64
CA THR A 133 -7.11 -14.21 15.54
C THR A 133 -5.67 -13.76 15.83
N VAL A 134 -5.48 -12.50 16.21
CA VAL A 134 -4.14 -11.96 16.56
C VAL A 134 -3.53 -12.74 17.73
N ARG A 135 -4.32 -13.03 18.76
CA ARG A 135 -3.86 -13.82 19.90
C ARG A 135 -3.38 -15.21 19.47
N GLN A 136 -4.10 -15.87 18.56
CA GLN A 136 -3.69 -17.18 18.05
C GLN A 136 -2.38 -17.11 17.26
N LEU A 137 -2.24 -16.12 16.37
CA LEU A 137 -1.01 -15.92 15.58
C LEU A 137 0.20 -15.59 16.45
N ARG A 138 0.02 -14.86 17.55
CA ARG A 138 1.09 -14.56 18.53
C ARG A 138 1.48 -15.78 19.36
N LEU A 139 0.55 -16.66 19.65
CA LEU A 139 0.82 -17.91 20.38
C LEU A 139 1.58 -18.91 19.51
N LYS A 140 1.25 -18.96 18.22
CA LYS A 140 1.89 -19.86 17.26
C LYS A 140 1.81 -19.27 15.85
N PRO A 141 2.96 -19.06 15.18
CA PRO A 141 2.98 -18.72 13.77
C PRO A 141 2.20 -19.75 12.94
N ALA A 142 1.54 -19.29 11.88
CA ALA A 142 0.68 -20.14 11.07
C ALA A 142 0.86 -19.89 9.57
N ASP A 143 0.76 -20.96 8.79
CA ASP A 143 0.80 -20.91 7.34
C ASP A 143 -0.50 -20.31 6.79
N MET A 144 -0.34 -19.24 6.02
CA MET A 144 -1.42 -18.50 5.36
C MET A 144 -1.20 -18.54 3.86
N VAL A 145 -2.29 -18.58 3.10
CA VAL A 145 -2.28 -18.53 1.64
C VAL A 145 -2.65 -17.12 1.19
N ASN A 146 -1.80 -16.48 0.40
CA ASN A 146 -2.09 -15.17 -0.15
C ASN A 146 -3.06 -15.21 -1.34
N GLY A 147 -3.51 -14.07 -1.83
CA GLY A 147 -4.46 -13.93 -2.95
C GLY A 147 -3.92 -14.45 -4.29
N ARG A 148 -2.67 -14.91 -4.34
CA ARG A 148 -2.03 -15.58 -5.48
C ARG A 148 -1.87 -17.09 -5.27
N GLY A 149 -2.41 -17.64 -4.18
CA GLY A 149 -2.35 -19.07 -3.89
C GLY A 149 -1.03 -19.54 -3.29
N ARG A 150 -0.17 -18.62 -2.83
CA ARG A 150 1.16 -18.96 -2.27
C ARG A 150 1.10 -18.99 -0.76
N THR A 151 1.80 -19.96 -0.16
CA THR A 151 1.83 -20.14 1.29
C THR A 151 3.00 -19.39 1.92
N LEU A 152 2.72 -18.62 2.98
CA LEU A 152 3.70 -17.91 3.80
C LEU A 152 3.40 -18.16 5.28
N GLY A 153 4.45 -18.33 6.08
CA GLY A 153 4.33 -18.35 7.53
C GLY A 153 4.13 -16.94 8.07
N ILE A 154 3.08 -16.74 8.87
CA ILE A 154 2.78 -15.47 9.52
C ILE A 154 2.99 -15.62 11.03
N ASP A 155 3.99 -14.89 11.58
CA ASP A 155 4.17 -14.73 13.03
C ASP A 155 3.44 -13.47 13.50
N GLY A 156 2.47 -13.66 14.41
CA GLY A 156 1.70 -12.54 14.96
C GLY A 156 2.52 -11.56 15.83
N ASN A 157 3.74 -11.91 16.23
CA ASN A 157 4.63 -11.07 17.03
C ASN A 157 5.47 -10.12 16.17
N GLU A 158 5.66 -10.41 14.89
CA GLU A 158 6.43 -9.57 13.96
C GLU A 158 5.58 -8.44 13.35
N ILE A 159 4.26 -8.52 13.55
CA ILE A 159 3.27 -7.64 12.91
C ILE A 159 2.57 -6.78 13.96
N GLU A 160 2.51 -5.49 13.68
CA GLU A 160 1.61 -4.52 14.31
C GLU A 160 0.21 -4.70 13.74
N TRP A 161 -0.79 -4.97 14.59
CA TRP A 161 -2.14 -5.37 14.17
C TRP A 161 -3.19 -4.31 14.44
N ILE A 162 -4.11 -4.15 13.48
CA ILE A 162 -5.37 -3.40 13.63
C ILE A 162 -6.58 -4.33 13.38
N ALA A 163 -7.65 -4.16 14.15
CA ALA A 163 -8.91 -4.85 13.92
C ALA A 163 -9.81 -3.96 13.03
N VAL A 164 -10.26 -4.49 11.90
CA VAL A 164 -11.12 -3.75 10.97
C VAL A 164 -12.49 -4.41 10.92
N PHE A 165 -13.51 -3.72 11.42
CA PHE A 165 -14.90 -4.11 11.25
C PHE A 165 -15.45 -3.47 9.97
N LEU A 166 -15.80 -4.29 8.98
CA LEU A 166 -16.46 -3.84 7.76
C LEU A 166 -17.94 -4.17 7.80
N LEU A 167 -18.78 -3.15 7.67
CA LEU A 167 -20.22 -3.29 7.58
C LEU A 167 -20.68 -3.23 6.12
N ASP A 168 -21.35 -4.29 5.67
CA ASP A 168 -22.12 -4.29 4.43
C ASP A 168 -23.60 -4.20 4.77
N HIS A 169 -24.17 -3.01 4.65
CA HIS A 169 -25.54 -2.72 5.07
C HIS A 169 -26.20 -1.75 4.07
N PRO A 170 -27.42 -2.05 3.59
CA PRO A 170 -28.05 -1.27 2.53
C PRO A 170 -28.46 0.14 2.97
N ASP A 171 -28.81 0.34 4.24
CA ASP A 171 -29.22 1.65 4.78
C ASP A 171 -28.74 1.84 6.22
N VAL A 172 -27.53 2.35 6.42
CA VAL A 172 -26.96 2.54 7.76
C VAL A 172 -27.67 3.70 8.46
N PRO A 173 -28.19 3.52 9.70
CA PRO A 173 -28.81 4.61 10.45
C PRO A 173 -27.88 5.82 10.56
N LYS A 174 -28.43 7.01 10.36
CA LYS A 174 -27.64 8.26 10.36
C LYS A 174 -26.92 8.44 11.69
N GLN A 175 -25.67 8.93 11.63
CA GLN A 175 -24.83 9.17 12.80
C GLN A 175 -24.49 7.92 13.62
N MET A 176 -24.70 6.71 13.08
CA MET A 176 -24.33 5.49 13.78
C MET A 176 -22.81 5.39 13.93
N VAL A 177 -22.33 5.54 15.17
CA VAL A 177 -20.94 5.32 15.57
C VAL A 177 -20.86 4.01 16.36
N PRO A 178 -20.30 2.94 15.79
CA PRO A 178 -20.05 1.71 16.54
C PRO A 178 -19.11 1.96 17.70
N SER A 179 -19.39 1.32 18.84
CA SER A 179 -18.50 1.33 20.00
C SER A 179 -18.18 -0.09 20.45
N TRP A 180 -17.13 -0.27 21.23
CA TRP A 180 -16.79 -1.54 21.86
C TRP A 180 -15.90 -1.30 23.05
N GLU A 181 -15.82 -2.28 23.95
CA GLU A 181 -14.82 -2.28 25.01
C GLU A 181 -13.41 -2.35 24.40
N ASP A 182 -12.46 -1.61 24.97
CA ASP A 182 -11.09 -1.53 24.48
C ASP A 182 -10.49 -2.94 24.29
N PRO A 183 -10.21 -3.35 23.05
CA PRO A 183 -9.68 -4.67 22.78
C PRO A 183 -8.18 -4.76 23.11
N GLY A 184 -7.51 -3.68 23.51
CA GLY A 184 -6.07 -3.64 23.71
C GLY A 184 -5.30 -3.67 22.39
N MET A 185 -5.92 -3.21 21.31
CA MET A 185 -5.32 -3.05 19.99
C MET A 185 -6.09 -1.98 19.19
N PRO A 186 -5.44 -1.26 18.26
CA PRO A 186 -6.13 -0.36 17.34
C PRO A 186 -7.31 -1.05 16.67
N SER A 187 -8.44 -0.35 16.56
CA SER A 187 -9.67 -0.90 15.98
C SER A 187 -10.46 0.18 15.26
N ILE A 188 -11.05 -0.16 14.12
CA ILE A 188 -11.79 0.78 13.27
C ILE A 188 -13.03 0.12 12.68
N ALA A 189 -14.10 0.91 12.53
CA ALA A 189 -15.33 0.51 11.86
C ALA A 189 -15.49 1.30 10.56
N LEU A 190 -15.76 0.59 9.46
CA LEU A 190 -15.96 1.18 8.14
C LEU A 190 -17.17 0.52 7.47
N THR A 191 -17.81 1.22 6.55
CA THR A 191 -18.70 0.55 5.59
C THR A 191 -17.86 -0.11 4.48
N ARG A 192 -18.44 -1.06 3.75
CA ARG A 192 -17.80 -1.65 2.57
C ARG A 192 -17.47 -0.60 1.50
N ARG A 193 -18.29 0.45 1.38
CA ARG A 193 -18.03 1.58 0.48
C ARG A 193 -16.80 2.38 0.90
N ASP A 194 -16.65 2.64 2.19
CA ASP A 194 -15.49 3.35 2.74
C ASP A 194 -14.20 2.58 2.45
N TRP A 195 -14.23 1.26 2.64
CA TRP A 195 -13.12 0.36 2.30
C TRP A 195 -12.72 0.44 0.82
N ASP A 196 -13.69 0.31 -0.08
CA ASP A 196 -13.45 0.38 -1.52
C ASP A 196 -12.96 1.77 -1.94
N PHE A 197 -13.47 2.83 -1.30
CA PHE A 197 -13.00 4.20 -1.49
C PHE A 197 -11.51 4.32 -1.14
N LEU A 198 -11.08 3.86 0.04
CA LEU A 198 -9.68 3.97 0.47
C LEU A 198 -8.74 3.27 -0.50
N PHE A 199 -9.08 2.04 -0.92
CA PHE A 199 -8.28 1.29 -1.89
C PHE A 199 -8.25 1.96 -3.26
N ASN A 200 -9.38 2.46 -3.75
CA ASN A 200 -9.42 3.18 -5.02
C ASN A 200 -8.66 4.52 -4.98
N GLN A 201 -8.69 5.20 -3.82
CA GLN A 201 -8.03 6.49 -3.59
C GLN A 201 -6.51 6.33 -3.49
N LEU A 202 -6.02 5.37 -2.71
CA LEU A 202 -4.60 5.22 -2.38
C LEU A 202 -3.85 4.23 -3.28
N ARG A 203 -4.54 3.22 -3.81
CA ARG A 203 -3.97 2.17 -4.70
C ARG A 203 -2.68 1.54 -4.16
N SER A 204 -2.65 1.31 -2.85
CA SER A 204 -1.54 0.72 -2.10
C SER A 204 -2.08 0.10 -0.83
N THR A 205 -1.70 -1.14 -0.53
CA THR A 205 -2.10 -1.78 0.73
C THR A 205 -1.33 -1.18 1.90
N THR A 206 -0.05 -0.86 1.72
CA THR A 206 0.75 -0.22 2.77
C THR A 206 0.16 1.14 3.15
N ALA A 207 -0.16 1.99 2.17
CA ALA A 207 -0.76 3.31 2.45
C ALA A 207 -2.15 3.21 3.11
N VAL A 208 -2.96 2.21 2.72
CA VAL A 208 -4.25 1.96 3.38
C VAL A 208 -4.04 1.53 4.83
N LEU A 209 -3.11 0.60 5.10
CA LEU A 209 -2.79 0.20 6.48
C LEU A 209 -2.30 1.40 7.30
N ASP A 210 -1.40 2.21 6.75
CA ASP A 210 -0.88 3.40 7.42
C ASP A 210 -1.99 4.40 7.75
N TYR A 211 -2.92 4.61 6.83
CA TYR A 211 -4.12 5.41 7.07
C TYR A 211 -4.95 4.83 8.23
N LEU A 212 -5.26 3.53 8.20
CA LEU A 212 -6.10 2.90 9.22
C LEU A 212 -5.46 2.99 10.62
N PHE A 213 -4.14 2.80 10.74
CA PHE A 213 -3.42 2.98 12.00
C PHE A 213 -3.46 4.43 12.48
N ARG A 214 -3.29 5.40 11.56
CA ARG A 214 -3.38 6.83 11.88
C ARG A 214 -4.75 7.19 12.43
N VAL A 215 -5.82 6.80 11.74
CA VAL A 215 -7.19 7.19 12.14
C VAL A 215 -7.76 6.37 13.30
N ALA A 216 -7.19 5.22 13.62
CA ALA A 216 -7.57 4.45 14.81
C ALA A 216 -7.11 5.10 16.13
N ALA A 217 -6.17 6.06 16.07
CA ALA A 217 -5.77 6.88 17.21
C ALA A 217 -6.71 8.08 17.45
N GLU A 218 -7.66 8.32 16.54
CA GLU A 218 -8.57 9.45 16.54
C GLU A 218 -9.96 9.04 17.05
N PRO A 219 -10.81 10.01 17.47
CA PRO A 219 -12.19 9.71 17.81
C PRO A 219 -12.93 8.98 16.68
N ALA A 220 -13.69 7.96 17.05
CA ALA A 220 -14.54 7.23 16.10
C ALA A 220 -15.59 8.17 15.48
N ILE A 221 -15.84 7.97 14.19
CA ILE A 221 -16.83 8.73 13.42
C ILE A 221 -18.01 7.85 13.02
N ALA A 222 -19.05 8.47 12.46
CA ALA A 222 -20.19 7.72 11.96
C ALA A 222 -19.82 6.88 10.74
N LEU A 223 -20.41 5.69 10.64
CA LEU A 223 -20.25 4.81 9.48
C LEU A 223 -20.68 5.52 8.19
N GLY A 224 -19.85 5.44 7.15
CA GLY A 224 -20.08 6.09 5.86
C GLY A 224 -19.48 7.50 5.73
N ASP A 225 -18.90 8.06 6.80
CA ASP A 225 -18.25 9.37 6.80
C ASP A 225 -16.72 9.29 6.61
N GLU A 226 -16.16 8.09 6.35
CA GLU A 226 -14.72 7.92 6.14
C GLU A 226 -14.16 8.78 5.00
N PRO A 227 -14.85 8.95 3.85
CA PRO A 227 -14.38 9.87 2.83
C PRO A 227 -14.22 11.30 3.36
N VAL A 228 -15.14 11.78 4.19
CA VAL A 228 -15.03 13.12 4.80
C VAL A 228 -13.78 13.19 5.67
N ARG A 229 -13.61 12.24 6.59
CA ARG A 229 -12.42 12.18 7.45
C ARG A 229 -11.13 12.09 6.63
N TYR A 230 -11.10 11.25 5.60
CA TYR A 230 -9.95 11.15 4.69
C TYR A 230 -9.56 12.52 4.12
N TYR A 231 -10.53 13.27 3.58
CA TYR A 231 -10.22 14.56 2.98
C TYR A 231 -9.88 15.64 4.01
N GLU A 232 -10.39 15.56 5.24
CA GLU A 232 -9.92 16.41 6.35
C GLU A 232 -8.44 16.16 6.65
N PHE A 233 -8.02 14.90 6.71
CA PHE A 233 -6.61 14.55 6.85
C PHE A 233 -5.77 14.95 5.64
N ALA A 234 -6.26 14.74 4.43
CA ALA A 234 -5.55 15.14 3.21
C ALA A 234 -5.38 16.66 3.09
N ALA A 235 -6.38 17.45 3.51
CA ALA A 235 -6.26 18.91 3.58
C ALA A 235 -5.28 19.36 4.67
N ALA A 236 -5.28 18.69 5.83
CA ALA A 236 -4.30 18.96 6.87
C ALA A 236 -2.88 18.62 6.43
N ASP A 237 -2.68 17.51 5.71
CA ASP A 237 -1.38 17.10 5.17
C ASP A 237 -0.86 18.06 4.11
N GLU A 238 -1.73 18.57 3.23
CA GLU A 238 -1.35 19.58 2.22
C GLU A 238 -1.00 20.93 2.86
N ALA A 239 -1.68 21.31 3.94
CA ALA A 239 -1.39 22.55 4.66
C ALA A 239 -0.16 22.46 5.58
N ALA A 240 0.32 21.25 5.88
CA ALA A 240 1.46 21.05 6.76
C ALA A 240 2.76 21.48 6.05
N PRO A 241 3.68 22.16 6.77
CA PRO A 241 4.99 22.46 6.21
C PRO A 241 5.79 21.17 5.97
N PRO A 242 6.60 21.09 4.90
CA PRO A 242 7.50 19.96 4.69
C PRO A 242 8.43 19.72 5.87
N THR A 243 8.64 18.45 6.23
CA THR A 243 9.67 18.05 7.20
C THR A 243 11.06 18.48 6.71
N THR A 244 11.88 19.04 7.61
CA THR A 244 13.28 19.34 7.28
C THR A 244 14.06 18.06 7.08
N VAL A 245 14.70 17.93 5.92
CA VAL A 245 15.55 16.79 5.56
C VAL A 245 16.99 17.25 5.51
N ASP A 246 17.90 16.42 6.03
CA ASP A 246 19.34 16.61 5.84
C ASP A 246 19.69 16.42 4.36
N ALA A 247 19.98 17.54 3.68
CA ALA A 247 20.32 17.56 2.27
C ALA A 247 21.67 16.89 1.97
N ASP A 248 22.54 16.73 2.97
CA ASP A 248 23.83 16.06 2.78
C ASP A 248 23.64 14.55 2.53
N LEU A 249 22.49 13.98 2.93
CA LEU A 249 22.15 12.58 2.67
C LEU A 249 22.04 12.28 1.17
N VAL A 250 21.49 13.19 0.37
CA VAL A 250 21.27 12.99 -1.08
C VAL A 250 22.53 13.31 -1.92
N GLY A 251 23.43 14.14 -1.39
CA GLY A 251 24.64 14.59 -2.07
C GLY A 251 24.40 15.62 -3.19
N PRO A 252 25.47 16.03 -3.91
CA PRO A 252 25.38 17.06 -4.95
C PRO A 252 24.37 16.71 -6.06
N GLY A 253 23.52 17.69 -6.41
CA GLY A 253 22.46 17.52 -7.43
C GLY A 253 21.19 16.83 -6.92
N GLY A 254 21.12 16.49 -5.63
CA GLY A 254 19.88 16.05 -4.99
C GLY A 254 18.83 17.17 -4.97
N VAL A 255 17.58 16.80 -5.26
CA VAL A 255 16.42 17.70 -5.18
C VAL A 255 15.52 17.18 -4.08
N LEU A 256 15.19 18.04 -3.11
CA LEU A 256 14.18 17.73 -2.10
C LEU A 256 12.81 17.78 -2.74
N HIS A 257 12.04 16.72 -2.56
CA HIS A 257 10.67 16.63 -3.00
C HIS A 257 9.80 16.32 -1.78
N SER A 258 8.72 17.09 -1.61
CA SER A 258 7.75 16.91 -0.54
C SER A 258 6.37 16.70 -1.16
N THR A 259 5.64 15.73 -0.63
CA THR A 259 4.26 15.41 -1.01
C THR A 259 3.45 15.27 0.27
N PRO A 260 2.16 15.62 0.28
CA PRO A 260 1.28 15.25 1.39
C PRO A 260 1.25 13.72 1.56
N LEU A 261 1.08 13.26 2.81
CA LEU A 261 0.95 11.84 3.11
C LEU A 261 -0.31 11.25 2.47
N LEU A 262 -1.45 11.94 2.59
CA LEU A 262 -2.69 11.60 1.91
C LEU A 262 -2.93 12.57 0.74
N PRO A 263 -2.99 12.08 -0.51
CA PRO A 263 -3.32 12.92 -1.65
C PRO A 263 -4.83 13.20 -1.70
N GLN A 264 -5.20 14.44 -2.00
CA GLN A 264 -6.59 14.80 -2.31
C GLN A 264 -7.04 14.25 -3.68
N GLU A 265 -6.08 14.04 -4.59
CA GLU A 265 -6.34 13.35 -5.84
C GLU A 265 -6.22 11.83 -5.71
N PRO A 266 -7.17 11.05 -6.28
CA PRO A 266 -7.00 9.62 -6.41
C PRO A 266 -5.68 9.37 -7.12
N VAL A 267 -4.87 8.50 -6.53
CA VAL A 267 -3.53 8.20 -7.04
C VAL A 267 -3.65 7.67 -8.47
N GLY A 268 -2.94 8.31 -9.41
CA GLY A 268 -3.02 7.99 -10.84
C GLY A 268 -4.31 8.44 -11.52
N GLY A 269 -4.99 9.45 -10.99
CA GLY A 269 -6.17 10.08 -11.58
C GLY A 269 -5.83 10.96 -12.80
N ALA A 270 -4.68 11.64 -12.78
CA ALA A 270 -4.23 12.51 -13.87
C ALA A 270 -3.50 11.73 -14.98
N GLY A 271 -2.73 10.71 -14.63
CA GLY A 271 -1.90 9.94 -15.56
C GLY A 271 -1.97 8.43 -15.34
N ILE A 272 -3.08 7.79 -15.74
CA ILE A 272 -3.30 6.35 -15.58
C ILE A 272 -2.13 5.52 -16.12
N ARG A 273 -1.56 5.92 -17.27
CA ARG A 273 -0.43 5.19 -17.88
C ARG A 273 0.82 5.25 -17.03
N ALA A 274 1.21 6.45 -16.58
CA ALA A 274 2.40 6.66 -15.76
C ALA A 274 2.28 5.92 -14.42
N HIS A 275 1.16 6.12 -13.71
CA HIS A 275 0.91 5.41 -12.45
C HIS A 275 0.92 3.88 -12.61
N ARG A 276 0.38 3.35 -13.71
CA ARG A 276 0.38 1.90 -13.98
C ARG A 276 1.78 1.30 -14.09
N VAL A 277 2.83 2.07 -14.39
CA VAL A 277 4.20 1.54 -14.46
C VAL A 277 4.62 0.95 -13.14
N ILE A 278 4.42 1.65 -12.02
CA ILE A 278 4.77 1.13 -10.69
C ILE A 278 3.96 -0.12 -10.36
N ARG A 279 2.67 -0.15 -10.73
CA ARG A 279 1.85 -1.36 -10.58
C ARG A 279 2.39 -2.52 -11.43
N LEU A 280 2.80 -2.27 -12.68
CA LEU A 280 3.38 -3.30 -13.54
C LEU A 280 4.69 -3.84 -12.98
N VAL A 281 5.54 -2.97 -12.40
CA VAL A 281 6.75 -3.40 -11.68
C VAL A 281 6.39 -4.33 -10.53
N LEU A 282 5.42 -3.95 -9.68
CA LEU A 282 4.93 -4.81 -8.58
C LEU A 282 4.41 -6.15 -9.11
N GLU A 283 3.67 -6.16 -10.22
CA GLU A 283 3.17 -7.40 -10.84
C GLU A 283 4.30 -8.27 -11.42
N ASP A 284 5.32 -7.65 -12.03
CA ASP A 284 6.51 -8.35 -12.50
C ASP A 284 7.25 -9.01 -11.32
N VAL A 285 7.42 -8.31 -10.19
CA VAL A 285 7.99 -8.87 -8.95
C VAL A 285 7.15 -10.06 -8.47
N SER A 286 5.83 -9.88 -8.44
CA SER A 286 4.89 -10.87 -7.96
C SER A 286 4.89 -12.15 -8.80
N THR A 287 5.19 -12.07 -10.09
CA THR A 287 5.08 -13.20 -11.04
C THR A 287 6.42 -13.76 -11.51
N SER A 288 7.52 -13.05 -11.30
CA SER A 288 8.86 -13.49 -11.68
C SER A 288 9.32 -14.70 -10.86
N PRO A 289 9.97 -15.72 -11.45
CA PRO A 289 10.54 -16.83 -10.70
C PRO A 289 11.51 -16.34 -9.61
N LEU A 290 11.47 -16.98 -8.44
CA LEU A 290 12.46 -16.72 -7.39
C LEU A 290 13.75 -17.49 -7.68
N PRO A 291 14.93 -16.88 -7.42
CA PRO A 291 16.17 -17.64 -7.38
C PRO A 291 16.13 -18.67 -6.24
N ALA A 292 16.95 -19.72 -6.34
CA ALA A 292 16.91 -20.87 -5.42
C ALA A 292 17.13 -20.52 -3.94
N HIS A 293 17.74 -19.37 -3.65
CA HIS A 293 18.02 -18.90 -2.29
C HIS A 293 16.97 -17.92 -1.74
N ALA A 294 15.97 -17.51 -2.55
CA ALA A 294 14.93 -16.59 -2.12
C ALA A 294 13.62 -17.32 -1.80
N SER A 295 12.96 -16.87 -0.75
CA SER A 295 11.68 -17.40 -0.26
C SER A 295 10.50 -16.49 -0.66
N GLU A 296 9.29 -17.01 -0.49
CA GLU A 296 8.08 -16.19 -0.64
C GLU A 296 8.01 -15.05 0.39
N ALA A 297 8.59 -15.23 1.58
CA ALA A 297 8.72 -14.18 2.58
C ALA A 297 9.63 -13.04 2.09
N ASP A 298 10.72 -13.35 1.37
CA ASP A 298 11.59 -12.34 0.77
C ASP A 298 10.84 -11.54 -0.31
N ARG A 299 10.04 -12.21 -1.14
CA ARG A 299 9.19 -11.54 -2.13
C ARG A 299 8.16 -10.64 -1.47
N HIS A 300 7.46 -11.13 -0.44
CA HIS A 300 6.45 -10.34 0.28
C HIS A 300 7.08 -9.10 0.92
N THR A 301 8.25 -9.25 1.53
CA THR A 301 9.03 -8.13 2.09
C THR A 301 9.40 -7.14 1.00
N PHE A 302 9.95 -7.59 -0.13
CA PHE A 302 10.30 -6.73 -1.26
C PHE A 302 9.08 -5.95 -1.77
N LEU A 303 7.95 -6.64 -1.98
CA LEU A 303 6.71 -6.04 -2.45
C LEU A 303 6.21 -4.99 -1.46
N SER A 304 6.25 -5.27 -0.16
CA SER A 304 5.87 -4.30 0.86
C SER A 304 6.80 -3.10 0.86
N ASP A 305 8.11 -3.33 0.68
CA ASP A 305 9.10 -2.27 0.67
C ASP A 305 8.86 -1.33 -0.54
N LEU A 306 8.53 -1.90 -1.72
CA LEU A 306 8.19 -1.14 -2.92
C LEU A 306 6.80 -0.46 -2.83
N ASP A 307 5.81 -1.13 -2.24
CA ASP A 307 4.47 -0.56 -2.01
C ASP A 307 4.45 0.45 -0.85
N SER A 308 5.53 0.58 -0.07
CA SER A 308 5.65 1.63 0.94
C SER A 308 6.07 2.98 0.36
N LEU A 309 6.38 3.05 -0.94
CA LEU A 309 6.75 4.29 -1.58
C LEU A 309 5.59 5.30 -1.56
N PRO A 310 5.86 6.58 -1.25
CA PRO A 310 4.81 7.59 -1.10
C PRO A 310 3.91 7.64 -2.32
N VAL A 311 2.60 7.46 -2.10
CA VAL A 311 1.65 7.30 -3.20
C VAL A 311 1.54 8.57 -4.06
N GLY A 312 1.74 9.74 -3.47
CA GLY A 312 1.67 11.04 -4.15
C GLY A 312 2.72 11.23 -5.25
N VAL A 313 3.86 10.52 -5.19
CA VAL A 313 4.92 10.65 -6.20
C VAL A 313 4.90 9.54 -7.25
N ARG A 314 4.06 8.51 -7.09
CA ARG A 314 4.10 7.32 -7.98
C ARG A 314 3.83 7.65 -9.44
N GLU A 315 2.99 8.64 -9.71
CA GLU A 315 2.72 9.08 -11.08
C GLU A 315 3.96 9.74 -11.71
N GLU A 316 4.62 10.66 -11.00
CA GLU A 316 5.86 11.30 -11.46
C GLU A 316 6.97 10.27 -11.68
N TRP A 317 7.16 9.33 -10.75
CA TRP A 317 8.13 8.24 -10.90
C TRP A 317 7.81 7.31 -12.07
N GLY A 318 6.53 7.00 -12.27
CA GLY A 318 6.09 6.23 -13.41
C GLY A 318 6.37 6.93 -14.74
N GLN A 319 6.16 8.25 -14.82
CA GLN A 319 6.49 9.03 -16.00
C GLN A 319 8.00 9.10 -16.23
N LEU A 320 8.78 9.33 -15.16
CA LEU A 320 10.23 9.31 -15.23
C LEU A 320 10.76 7.98 -15.78
N LEU A 321 10.22 6.85 -15.32
CA LEU A 321 10.60 5.52 -15.82
C LEU A 321 10.29 5.36 -17.32
N LEU A 322 9.15 5.87 -17.79
CA LEU A 322 8.81 5.86 -19.22
C LEU A 322 9.78 6.71 -20.04
N ASP A 323 10.14 7.89 -19.54
CA ASP A 323 11.07 8.79 -20.21
C ASP A 323 12.47 8.18 -20.26
N MET A 324 12.93 7.59 -19.16
CA MET A 324 14.20 6.87 -19.07
C MET A 324 14.22 5.67 -20.02
N LEU A 325 13.14 4.87 -20.08
CA LEU A 325 13.01 3.75 -21.02
C LEU A 325 13.06 4.24 -22.48
N SER A 326 12.30 5.28 -22.81
CA SER A 326 12.29 5.86 -24.15
C SER A 326 13.68 6.31 -24.57
N ASP A 327 14.44 6.89 -23.64
CA ASP A 327 15.78 7.42 -23.90
C ASP A 327 16.87 6.33 -24.03
N VAL A 328 16.76 5.20 -23.31
CA VAL A 328 17.70 4.08 -23.49
C VAL A 328 17.42 3.31 -24.78
N VAL A 329 16.17 3.21 -25.24
CA VAL A 329 15.81 2.54 -26.50
C VAL A 329 16.46 3.18 -27.73
N GLN A 330 16.77 4.49 -27.68
CA GLN A 330 17.41 5.20 -28.80
C GLN A 330 18.93 4.95 -28.89
N THR A 331 19.50 4.11 -28.01
CA THR A 331 20.95 3.88 -27.96
C THR A 331 21.37 2.86 -29.03
N PRO A 332 22.49 3.08 -29.75
CA PRO A 332 23.03 2.10 -30.69
C PRO A 332 23.30 0.74 -30.03
N GLU A 333 23.16 -0.36 -30.79
CA GLU A 333 23.26 -1.74 -30.27
C GLU A 333 24.63 -2.07 -29.65
N GLU A 334 25.71 -1.42 -30.11
CA GLU A 334 27.06 -1.63 -29.58
C GLU A 334 27.30 -0.90 -28.25
N GLU A 335 26.44 0.05 -27.88
CA GLU A 335 26.58 0.88 -26.70
C GLU A 335 25.66 0.43 -25.55
N THR A 336 26.09 0.69 -24.32
CA THR A 336 25.27 0.48 -23.12
C THR A 336 25.04 1.82 -22.44
N LYS A 337 23.78 2.28 -22.46
CA LYS A 337 23.35 3.49 -21.77
C LYS A 337 22.58 3.12 -20.50
N TRP A 338 22.83 3.91 -19.47
CA TRP A 338 22.17 3.80 -18.19
C TRP A 338 21.47 5.11 -17.86
N ARG A 339 20.23 5.01 -17.42
CA ARG A 339 19.57 6.07 -16.67
C ARG A 339 19.31 5.54 -15.29
N ILE A 340 19.66 6.29 -14.27
CA ILE A 340 19.47 5.89 -12.88
C ILE A 340 18.97 7.09 -12.08
N ARG A 341 17.97 6.85 -11.25
CA ARG A 341 17.45 7.80 -10.27
C ARG A 341 17.32 7.11 -8.92
N ARG A 342 17.57 7.85 -7.85
CA ARG A 342 17.51 7.35 -6.47
C ARG A 342 16.53 8.18 -5.67
N GLN A 343 15.86 7.53 -4.74
CA GLN A 343 14.97 8.14 -3.76
C GLN A 343 15.40 7.70 -2.37
N LEU A 344 15.72 8.66 -1.53
CA LEU A 344 15.99 8.46 -0.11
C LEU A 344 14.79 8.99 0.64
N ASN A 345 14.11 8.13 1.40
CA ASN A 345 13.03 8.59 2.26
C ASN A 345 13.63 8.98 3.61
N ALA A 346 13.70 10.28 3.89
CA ALA A 346 14.35 10.85 5.07
C ALA A 346 13.77 10.39 6.42
N GLU A 347 12.48 10.06 6.46
CA GLU A 347 11.81 9.60 7.68
C GLU A 347 12.02 8.11 7.94
N THR A 348 12.62 7.41 6.98
CA THR A 348 12.84 5.97 7.05
C THR A 348 14.28 5.61 6.69
N THR A 349 14.63 4.35 6.87
CA THR A 349 15.88 3.77 6.40
C THR A 349 15.66 3.09 5.05
N ARG A 350 14.77 3.64 4.21
CA ARG A 350 14.42 3.07 2.89
C ARG A 350 15.03 3.89 1.77
N HIS A 351 15.72 3.20 0.89
CA HIS A 351 16.36 3.74 -0.28
C HIS A 351 15.87 2.98 -1.52
N ALA A 352 15.25 3.67 -2.46
CA ALA A 352 14.84 3.08 -3.73
C ALA A 352 15.72 3.60 -4.87
N ILE A 353 16.09 2.69 -5.77
CA ILE A 353 16.91 2.95 -6.95
C ILE A 353 16.12 2.44 -8.14
N TYR A 354 15.85 3.35 -9.08
CA TYR A 354 15.20 3.05 -10.33
C TYR A 354 16.19 3.24 -11.47
N ALA A 355 16.35 2.22 -12.30
CA ALA A 355 17.23 2.25 -13.45
C ALA A 355 16.52 1.83 -14.73
N CYS A 356 17.02 2.35 -15.84
CA CYS A 356 16.75 1.79 -17.17
C CYS A 356 18.09 1.56 -17.86
N ALA A 357 18.22 0.41 -18.50
CA ALA A 357 19.40 0.04 -19.28
C ALA A 357 18.99 -0.43 -20.68
N THR A 358 19.89 -0.29 -21.66
CA THR A 358 19.58 -0.56 -23.07
C THR A 358 19.22 -2.01 -23.37
N ARG A 359 19.75 -2.95 -22.59
CA ARG A 359 19.58 -4.40 -22.78
C ARG A 359 19.77 -5.17 -21.49
N PHE A 360 19.19 -6.36 -21.44
CA PHE A 360 19.45 -7.31 -20.38
C PHE A 360 20.57 -8.29 -20.79
N ASN A 361 21.61 -8.39 -19.96
CA ASN A 361 22.63 -9.44 -20.00
C ASN A 361 23.30 -9.56 -18.63
N GLU A 362 24.13 -10.58 -18.43
CA GLU A 362 24.82 -10.82 -17.15
C GLU A 362 25.67 -9.63 -16.71
N THR A 363 26.39 -8.97 -17.63
CA THR A 363 27.21 -7.79 -17.31
C THR A 363 26.37 -6.62 -16.79
N VAL A 364 25.22 -6.35 -17.42
CA VAL A 364 24.28 -5.32 -16.99
C VAL A 364 23.69 -5.71 -15.63
N GLN A 365 23.25 -6.95 -15.45
CA GLN A 365 22.73 -7.42 -14.17
C GLN A 365 23.76 -7.26 -13.04
N SER A 366 24.99 -7.74 -13.23
CA SER A 366 26.08 -7.60 -12.25
C SER A 366 26.43 -6.13 -11.99
N GLY A 367 26.47 -5.30 -13.04
CA GLY A 367 26.70 -3.87 -12.92
C GLY A 367 25.64 -3.17 -12.08
N PHE A 368 24.36 -3.49 -12.32
CA PHE A 368 23.25 -2.93 -11.55
C PHE A 368 23.28 -3.38 -10.08
N SER A 369 23.51 -4.68 -9.82
CA SER A 369 23.69 -5.19 -8.46
C SER A 369 24.86 -4.51 -7.73
N GLY A 370 25.98 -4.32 -8.41
CA GLY A 370 27.13 -3.58 -7.88
C GLY A 370 26.80 -2.12 -7.56
N TYR A 371 26.06 -1.44 -8.44
CA TYR A 371 25.59 -0.08 -8.18
C TYR A 371 24.70 -0.02 -6.93
N VAL A 372 23.73 -0.93 -6.80
CA VAL A 372 22.82 -0.97 -5.65
C VAL A 372 23.59 -1.20 -4.34
N ARG A 373 24.53 -2.17 -4.32
CA ARG A 373 25.41 -2.43 -3.15
C ARG A 373 26.26 -1.20 -2.81
N LEU A 374 26.88 -0.57 -3.81
CA LEU A 374 27.68 0.65 -3.60
C LEU A 374 26.85 1.76 -2.95
N ARG A 375 25.66 2.02 -3.49
CA ARG A 375 24.80 3.09 -2.96
C ARG A 375 24.22 2.76 -1.59
N HIS A 376 23.96 1.49 -1.32
CA HIS A 376 23.59 1.03 0.01
C HIS A 376 24.71 1.31 1.02
N HIS A 377 25.96 0.93 0.70
CA HIS A 377 27.13 1.21 1.53
C HIS A 377 27.34 2.71 1.81
N GLU A 378 27.30 3.54 0.76
CA GLU A 378 27.47 4.99 0.90
C GLU A 378 26.39 5.63 1.78
N VAL A 379 25.13 5.20 1.64
CA VAL A 379 24.01 5.72 2.44
C VAL A 379 24.13 5.23 3.88
N SER A 380 24.47 3.96 4.08
CA SER A 380 24.70 3.37 5.40
C SER A 380 25.74 4.17 6.19
N GLY A 381 26.86 4.53 5.56
CA GLY A 381 27.91 5.34 6.19
C GLY A 381 27.45 6.75 6.58
N ARG A 382 26.49 7.32 5.83
CA ARG A 382 25.94 8.67 6.11
C ARG A 382 24.85 8.65 7.18
N THR A 383 23.98 7.65 7.18
CA THR A 383 22.83 7.59 8.10
C THR A 383 23.20 7.08 9.48
N GLY A 384 24.33 6.36 9.61
CA GLY A 384 24.79 5.79 10.88
C GLY A 384 23.87 4.69 11.44
N ARG A 385 22.95 4.17 10.61
CA ARG A 385 21.97 3.12 10.96
C ARG A 385 22.00 1.99 9.91
N PRO A 386 23.15 1.33 9.72
CA PRO A 386 23.29 0.24 8.75
C PRO A 386 22.25 -0.86 8.93
N GLU A 387 22.02 -1.28 10.16
CA GLU A 387 21.19 -2.43 10.52
C GLU A 387 19.72 -2.28 10.14
N GLU A 388 19.25 -1.03 10.02
CA GLU A 388 17.88 -0.71 9.62
C GLU A 388 17.76 -0.40 8.12
N LEU A 389 18.88 -0.17 7.41
CA LEU A 389 18.87 0.26 6.01
C LEU A 389 18.38 -0.84 5.07
N VAL A 390 17.40 -0.49 4.24
CA VAL A 390 16.95 -1.30 3.09
C VAL A 390 17.19 -0.49 1.82
N THR A 391 17.96 -1.05 0.89
CA THR A 391 18.05 -0.54 -0.48
C THR A 391 17.36 -1.49 -1.45
N ILE A 392 16.43 -0.96 -2.23
CA ILE A 392 15.73 -1.67 -3.30
C ILE A 392 16.18 -1.09 -4.63
N GLY A 393 16.65 -1.94 -5.53
CA GLY A 393 16.92 -1.62 -6.92
C GLY A 393 15.88 -2.26 -7.83
N VAL A 394 15.27 -1.47 -8.70
CA VAL A 394 14.47 -1.90 -9.84
C VAL A 394 15.13 -1.40 -11.11
N MET A 395 15.43 -2.30 -12.04
CA MET A 395 15.94 -1.95 -13.37
C MET A 395 14.99 -2.47 -14.44
N LEU A 396 14.60 -1.58 -15.36
CA LEU A 396 13.81 -1.94 -16.55
C LEU A 396 14.72 -1.98 -17.78
N THR A 397 14.63 -3.05 -18.55
CA THR A 397 15.37 -3.21 -19.82
C THR A 397 14.39 -3.46 -20.96
N PRO A 398 14.48 -2.74 -22.09
CA PRO A 398 13.61 -2.98 -23.24
C PRO A 398 13.63 -4.45 -23.65
N ASN A 399 12.44 -5.01 -23.85
CA ASN A 399 12.31 -6.39 -24.29
C ASN A 399 12.14 -6.42 -25.82
N THR A 400 13.04 -7.12 -26.50
CA THR A 400 13.09 -7.19 -27.97
C THR A 400 12.21 -8.29 -28.56
N THR A 401 11.60 -9.15 -27.74
CA THR A 401 10.75 -10.25 -28.22
C THR A 401 9.32 -9.79 -28.53
N GLY A 402 8.94 -8.60 -28.05
CA GLY A 402 7.61 -8.00 -28.25
C GLY A 402 6.51 -8.58 -27.36
N ALA A 403 6.81 -9.58 -26.51
CA ALA A 403 5.84 -10.18 -25.59
C ALA A 403 5.44 -9.22 -24.45
N ARG A 404 6.35 -8.31 -24.09
CA ARG A 404 6.17 -7.28 -23.06
C ARG A 404 7.01 -6.04 -23.41
N PRO A 405 6.71 -4.86 -22.86
CA PRO A 405 7.47 -3.64 -23.19
C PRO A 405 8.88 -3.62 -22.58
N TRP A 406 9.10 -4.30 -21.45
CA TRP A 406 10.41 -4.41 -20.78
C TRP A 406 10.51 -5.69 -19.95
N ASP A 407 11.74 -6.06 -19.62
CA ASP A 407 12.06 -7.00 -18.56
C ASP A 407 12.39 -6.22 -17.26
N THR A 408 12.02 -6.79 -16.11
CA THR A 408 12.26 -6.19 -14.79
C THR A 408 13.30 -7.00 -14.04
N THR A 409 14.39 -6.35 -13.64
CA THR A 409 15.44 -6.89 -12.77
C THR A 409 15.36 -6.23 -11.41
N MET A 410 15.55 -7.00 -10.35
CA MET A 410 15.43 -6.53 -8.98
C MET A 410 16.64 -6.90 -8.16
N VAL A 411 17.00 -6.00 -7.24
CA VAL A 411 18.06 -6.20 -6.26
C VAL A 411 17.55 -5.66 -4.93
N ARG A 412 17.76 -6.40 -3.85
CA ARG A 412 17.49 -5.93 -2.49
C ARG A 412 18.72 -6.16 -1.64
N THR A 413 19.13 -5.13 -0.93
CA THR A 413 20.23 -5.17 0.05
C THR A 413 19.71 -4.63 1.37
N TYR A 414 20.00 -5.30 2.47
CA TYR A 414 19.52 -4.95 3.80
C TYR A 414 20.62 -5.16 4.83
N GLY A 415 20.64 -4.30 5.84
CA GLY A 415 21.54 -4.39 6.98
C GLY A 415 22.91 -3.79 6.69
N GLU A 416 23.94 -4.30 7.37
CA GLU A 416 25.31 -3.86 7.12
C GLU A 416 25.76 -4.23 5.71
N SER A 417 26.47 -3.30 5.07
CA SER A 417 27.09 -3.53 3.77
C SER A 417 28.12 -4.66 3.85
N ASP A 418 27.99 -5.63 2.96
CA ASP A 418 28.93 -6.74 2.78
C ASP A 418 30.10 -6.41 1.83
N LEU A 419 30.15 -5.19 1.26
CA LEU A 419 31.24 -4.76 0.40
C LEU A 419 32.56 -4.69 1.16
N THR A 420 33.58 -5.36 0.61
CA THR A 420 34.97 -5.17 1.00
C THR A 420 35.49 -3.80 0.54
N GLU A 421 36.59 -3.33 1.14
CA GLU A 421 37.24 -2.07 0.75
C GLU A 421 37.68 -2.08 -0.72
N GLU A 422 38.18 -3.21 -1.21
CA GLU A 422 38.57 -3.40 -2.62
C GLU A 422 37.35 -3.32 -3.56
N GLU A 423 36.25 -4.00 -3.24
CA GLU A 423 35.01 -3.93 -4.04
C GLU A 423 34.44 -2.50 -4.05
N PHE A 424 34.48 -1.81 -2.90
CA PHE A 424 34.05 -0.42 -2.80
C PHE A 424 34.86 0.49 -3.71
N GLU A 425 36.19 0.38 -3.72
CA GLU A 425 37.04 1.18 -4.61
C GLU A 425 36.76 0.89 -6.09
N VAL A 426 36.64 -0.39 -6.46
CA VAL A 426 36.38 -0.80 -7.85
C VAL A 426 35.04 -0.25 -8.33
N LEU A 427 33.98 -0.43 -7.55
CA LEU A 427 32.64 0.07 -7.87
C LEU A 427 32.61 1.61 -7.87
N GLY A 428 33.32 2.25 -6.95
CA GLY A 428 33.48 3.70 -6.90
C GLY A 428 34.12 4.26 -8.18
N ARG A 429 35.22 3.66 -8.66
CA ARG A 429 35.86 4.05 -9.93
C ARG A 429 34.96 3.85 -11.15
N LEU A 430 34.08 2.85 -11.10
CA LEU A 430 33.13 2.58 -12.19
C LEU A 430 31.98 3.59 -12.21
N TRP A 431 31.37 3.88 -11.05
CA TRP A 431 30.08 4.57 -10.96
C TRP A 431 30.14 6.03 -10.49
N ASN A 432 31.23 6.46 -9.83
CA ASN A 432 31.37 7.82 -9.29
C ASN A 432 32.30 8.70 -10.16
N ARG A 433 32.50 8.38 -11.44
CA ARG A 433 33.31 9.22 -12.33
C ARG A 433 32.77 10.65 -12.34
N ALA A 434 33.64 11.61 -12.04
CA ALA A 434 33.31 13.04 -12.15
C ALA A 434 32.83 13.33 -13.58
N PRO A 435 31.86 14.25 -13.76
CA PRO A 435 31.58 14.76 -15.10
C PRO A 435 32.89 15.29 -15.68
N ALA A 436 33.22 14.87 -16.91
CA ALA A 436 34.29 15.53 -17.65
C ALA A 436 33.92 17.02 -17.70
N GLY A 437 34.78 17.85 -17.12
CA GLY A 437 34.57 19.30 -17.01
C GLY A 437 34.46 20.00 -18.34
#